data_AF-A0A6M1UBL3-F1
#
_entry.id   AF-A0A6M1UBL3-F1
#
_cell.length_a   1.000
_cell.length_b   1.000
_cell.length_c   1.000
_cell.angle_alpha   90.00
_cell.angle_beta   90.00
_cell.angle_gamma   90.00
#
_symmetry.space_group_name_H-M   'P 1'
#
loop_
_entity.id
_entity.type
_entity.pdbx_description
1 polymer ?
#
loop_
_entity_poly.entity_id
_entity_poly.type
_entity_poly.pdbx_seq_one_letter_code
_entity_poly.pdbx_strand_id
1 'polypeptide(L)'
;PAGEVTTVDFTANAPAAPNVTADDENNVLVGADATMEYSTDGGQTWVAYDEQNVPTFEGNVTVQVRVAATQDTPAGEVTTVDFTANAPAAPNVTADDENNVLVGADATMEYSTDGGQTWVAYDEQNVPTFEGNVTVQVRVAATQDTPAGEVTAVDFTG
;
A
#
# COMPACT_ATOMS: atom_id res chain seq x y z
N PRO A 1 -49.29 28.73 -37.55
CA PRO A 1 -48.91 27.77 -36.48
C PRO A 1 -47.38 27.72 -36.37
N ALA A 2 -46.82 28.15 -35.23
CA ALA A 2 -45.41 27.91 -34.95
C ALA A 2 -45.22 26.40 -34.76
N GLY A 3 -44.32 25.80 -35.53
CA GLY A 3 -44.01 24.38 -35.45
C GLY A 3 -43.37 24.06 -34.10
N GLU A 4 -43.79 22.95 -33.51
CA GLU A 4 -43.20 22.37 -32.32
C GLU A 4 -41.71 22.08 -32.61
N VAL A 5 -40.81 22.66 -31.82
CA VAL A 5 -39.39 22.32 -31.87
C VAL A 5 -39.24 21.00 -31.12
N THR A 6 -39.12 19.91 -31.87
CA THR A 6 -38.76 18.60 -31.30
C THR A 6 -37.26 18.57 -31.12
N THR A 7 -36.79 18.81 -29.90
CA THR A 7 -35.39 18.60 -29.56
C THR A 7 -35.15 17.08 -29.53
N VAL A 8 -34.36 16.56 -30.47
CA VAL A 8 -33.88 15.17 -30.41
C VAL A 8 -32.66 15.17 -29.49
N ASP A 9 -32.84 14.64 -28.30
CA ASP A 9 -31.79 14.51 -27.31
C ASP A 9 -30.91 13.29 -27.67
N PHE A 10 -29.66 13.55 -28.09
CA PHE A 10 -28.68 12.50 -28.33
C PHE A 10 -27.83 12.38 -27.07
N THR A 11 -28.23 11.53 -26.13
CA THR A 11 -27.37 11.18 -24.99
C THR A 11 -26.09 10.55 -25.52
N ALA A 12 -24.93 11.10 -25.17
CA ALA A 12 -23.65 10.53 -25.56
C ALA A 12 -23.48 9.13 -24.93
N ASN A 13 -22.79 8.22 -25.63
CA ASN A 13 -22.45 6.91 -25.08
C ASN A 13 -21.46 7.07 -23.91
N ALA A 14 -21.55 6.15 -22.94
CA ALA A 14 -20.57 6.07 -21.85
C ALA A 14 -19.15 5.89 -22.40
N PRO A 15 -18.14 6.59 -21.84
CA PRO A 15 -16.73 6.34 -22.14
C PRO A 15 -16.34 4.89 -21.82
N ALA A 16 -15.38 4.35 -22.58
CA ALA A 16 -14.74 3.07 -22.24
C ALA A 16 -13.96 3.17 -20.92
N ALA A 17 -13.65 2.02 -20.33
CA ALA A 17 -12.92 1.97 -19.06
C ALA A 17 -11.52 2.63 -19.21
N PRO A 18 -11.08 3.45 -18.24
CA PRO A 18 -9.78 4.11 -18.30
C PRO A 18 -8.64 3.11 -18.17
N ASN A 19 -7.50 3.37 -18.82
CA ASN A 19 -6.29 2.56 -18.65
C ASN A 19 -5.49 3.08 -17.45
N VAL A 20 -5.82 2.55 -16.26
CA VAL A 20 -5.19 2.89 -14.99
C VAL A 20 -4.64 1.64 -14.32
N THR A 21 -3.50 1.80 -13.65
CA THR A 21 -2.78 0.72 -12.94
C THR A 21 -2.30 1.23 -11.58
N ALA A 22 -1.97 0.33 -10.65
CA ALA A 22 -1.34 0.68 -9.39
C ALA A 22 0.17 0.87 -9.57
N ASP A 23 0.70 1.95 -9.00
CA ASP A 23 2.05 1.98 -8.46
C ASP A 23 1.92 1.67 -6.96
N ASP A 24 2.01 0.39 -6.63
CA ASP A 24 1.76 -0.14 -5.27
C ASP A 24 2.84 0.32 -4.28
N GLU A 25 4.10 0.43 -4.75
CA GLU A 25 5.21 0.90 -3.93
C GLU A 25 4.99 2.34 -3.44
N ASN A 26 4.42 3.20 -4.30
CA ASN A 26 4.10 4.58 -3.94
C ASN A 26 2.64 4.79 -3.52
N ASN A 27 1.81 3.73 -3.53
CA ASN A 27 0.37 3.75 -3.23
C ASN A 27 -0.43 4.74 -4.11
N VAL A 28 -0.08 4.92 -5.39
CA VAL A 28 -0.77 5.87 -6.30
C VAL A 28 -1.30 5.21 -7.57
N LEU A 29 -2.31 5.83 -8.19
CA LEU A 29 -2.82 5.41 -9.50
C LEU A 29 -1.96 6.01 -10.63
N VAL A 30 -1.46 5.15 -11.51
CA VAL A 30 -0.76 5.56 -12.74
C VAL A 30 -1.76 5.61 -13.89
N GLY A 31 -1.81 6.75 -14.58
CA GLY A 31 -2.70 6.99 -15.73
C GLY A 31 -4.04 7.65 -15.39
N ALA A 32 -4.27 8.00 -14.12
CA ALA A 32 -5.45 8.74 -13.70
C ALA A 32 -5.25 10.25 -13.93
N ASP A 33 -6.34 10.95 -14.28
CA ASP A 33 -6.35 12.39 -14.55
C ASP A 33 -7.63 13.06 -14.02
N ALA A 34 -7.71 14.39 -14.08
CA ALA A 34 -8.84 15.16 -13.55
C ALA A 34 -10.20 14.92 -14.23
N THR A 35 -10.27 14.14 -15.32
CA THR A 35 -11.54 13.71 -15.91
C THR A 35 -12.12 12.47 -15.24
N MET A 36 -11.33 11.81 -14.39
CA MET A 36 -11.69 10.56 -13.72
C MET A 36 -12.18 10.79 -12.29
N GLU A 37 -12.88 9.79 -11.79
CA GLU A 37 -13.26 9.65 -10.39
C GLU A 37 -12.96 8.24 -9.91
N TYR A 38 -12.72 8.08 -8.61
CA TYR A 38 -12.39 6.82 -7.98
C TYR A 38 -13.31 6.49 -6.80
N SER A 39 -13.39 5.21 -6.45
CA SER A 39 -14.18 4.69 -5.34
C SER A 39 -13.40 3.61 -4.60
N THR A 40 -13.42 3.66 -3.27
CA THR A 40 -12.81 2.65 -2.38
C THR A 40 -13.87 1.85 -1.60
N ASP A 41 -15.15 2.08 -1.86
CA ASP A 41 -16.29 1.47 -1.14
C ASP A 41 -17.17 0.58 -2.03
N GLY A 42 -16.59 0.07 -3.12
CA GLY A 42 -17.28 -0.80 -4.06
C GLY A 42 -18.20 -0.05 -5.04
N GLY A 43 -17.95 1.23 -5.28
CA GLY A 43 -18.71 2.06 -6.22
C GLY A 43 -19.95 2.71 -5.61
N GLN A 44 -20.09 2.72 -4.28
CA GLN A 44 -21.21 3.38 -3.59
C GLN A 44 -21.03 4.89 -3.60
N THR A 45 -19.81 5.37 -3.38
CA THR A 45 -19.43 6.78 -3.50
C THR A 45 -18.22 6.94 -4.42
N TRP A 46 -18.15 8.10 -5.08
CA TRP A 46 -17.11 8.44 -6.05
C TRP A 46 -16.50 9.79 -5.71
N VAL A 47 -15.18 9.87 -5.80
CA VAL A 47 -14.37 11.06 -5.49
C VAL A 47 -13.63 11.46 -6.76
N ALA A 48 -13.71 12.74 -7.14
CA ALA A 48 -12.98 13.26 -8.29
C ALA A 48 -11.47 13.10 -8.06
N TYR A 49 -10.75 12.68 -9.10
CA TYR A 49 -9.30 12.58 -9.03
C TYR A 49 -8.66 13.98 -9.12
N ASP A 50 -7.81 14.31 -8.15
CA ASP A 50 -7.11 15.60 -8.08
C ASP A 50 -5.63 15.42 -8.39
N GLU A 51 -5.20 15.85 -9.58
CA GLU A 51 -3.79 15.78 -10.01
C GLU A 51 -2.85 16.69 -9.20
N GLN A 52 -3.39 17.69 -8.48
CA GLN A 52 -2.59 18.58 -7.61
C GLN A 52 -2.43 18.00 -6.21
N ASN A 53 -3.37 17.14 -5.80
CA ASN A 53 -3.37 16.46 -4.51
C ASN A 53 -3.60 14.95 -4.75
N VAL A 54 -2.60 14.31 -5.36
CA VAL A 54 -2.67 12.90 -5.77
C VAL A 54 -3.08 12.02 -4.57
N PRO A 55 -4.21 11.29 -4.65
CA PRO A 55 -4.65 10.44 -3.56
C PRO A 55 -3.70 9.25 -3.41
N THR A 56 -3.48 8.84 -2.15
CA THR A 56 -2.75 7.63 -1.81
C THR A 56 -3.69 6.54 -1.30
N PHE A 57 -3.37 5.29 -1.61
CA PHE A 57 -4.18 4.11 -1.36
C PHE A 57 -3.37 3.08 -0.56
N GLU A 58 -3.09 3.40 0.70
CA GLU A 58 -2.26 2.55 1.56
C GLU A 58 -3.01 1.28 2.00
N GLY A 59 -2.26 0.17 2.08
CA GLY A 59 -2.79 -1.09 2.59
C GLY A 59 -3.55 -1.89 1.53
N ASN A 60 -4.22 -2.94 2.00
CA ASN A 60 -5.03 -3.78 1.12
C ASN A 60 -6.33 -3.04 0.77
N VAL A 61 -6.37 -2.40 -0.39
CA VAL A 61 -7.54 -1.65 -0.86
C VAL A 61 -7.79 -1.89 -2.34
N THR A 62 -9.05 -2.21 -2.66
CA THR A 62 -9.54 -2.27 -4.04
C THR A 62 -10.10 -0.90 -4.42
N VAL A 63 -9.55 -0.30 -5.47
CA VAL A 63 -9.95 0.99 -6.01
C VAL A 63 -10.63 0.79 -7.36
N GLN A 64 -11.87 1.26 -7.48
CA GLN A 64 -12.55 1.36 -8.76
C GLN A 64 -12.35 2.76 -9.34
N VAL A 65 -12.07 2.86 -10.64
CA VAL A 65 -11.81 4.12 -11.34
C VAL A 65 -12.63 4.17 -12.62
N ARG A 66 -13.20 5.33 -12.95
CA ARG A 66 -13.91 5.55 -14.21
C ARG A 66 -13.80 7.01 -14.65
N VAL A 67 -14.10 7.28 -15.92
CA VAL A 67 -14.32 8.65 -16.39
C VAL A 67 -15.61 9.19 -15.77
N ALA A 68 -15.55 10.37 -15.15
CA ALA A 68 -16.68 10.98 -14.47
C ALA A 68 -17.81 11.36 -15.47
N ALA A 69 -19.05 11.35 -14.98
CA ALA A 69 -20.18 11.83 -15.77
C ALA A 69 -20.08 13.34 -16.03
N THR A 70 -20.56 13.79 -17.18
CA THR A 70 -20.82 15.20 -17.48
C THR A 70 -22.32 15.44 -17.57
N GLN A 71 -22.75 16.66 -17.89
CA GLN A 71 -24.17 16.98 -18.05
C GLN A 71 -24.86 16.13 -19.13
N ASP A 72 -24.13 15.77 -20.18
CA ASP A 72 -24.67 15.13 -21.40
C ASP A 72 -24.09 13.72 -21.65
N THR A 73 -23.12 13.30 -20.84
CA THR A 73 -22.43 12.01 -20.97
C THR A 73 -22.49 11.25 -19.64
N PRO A 74 -23.02 10.02 -19.61
CA PRO A 74 -22.99 9.21 -18.40
C PRO A 74 -21.55 8.82 -18.04
N ALA A 75 -21.33 8.40 -16.79
CA ALA A 75 -20.03 7.92 -16.34
C ALA A 75 -19.56 6.71 -17.17
N GLY A 76 -18.24 6.56 -17.29
CA GLY A 76 -17.62 5.49 -18.07
C GLY A 76 -17.71 4.11 -17.42
N GLU A 77 -17.27 3.11 -18.17
CA GLU A 77 -17.01 1.78 -17.62
C GLU A 77 -15.90 1.83 -16.54
N VAL A 78 -15.90 0.85 -15.64
CA VAL A 78 -15.03 0.82 -14.46
C VAL A 78 -13.79 -0.03 -14.71
N THR A 79 -12.63 0.50 -14.33
CA THR A 79 -11.39 -0.25 -14.12
C THR A 79 -11.20 -0.49 -12.64
N THR A 80 -10.91 -1.73 -12.25
CA THR A 80 -10.58 -2.10 -10.88
C THR A 80 -9.07 -2.25 -10.74
N VAL A 81 -8.51 -1.63 -9.71
CA VAL A 81 -7.09 -1.65 -9.37
C VAL A 81 -6.97 -2.07 -7.91
N ASP A 82 -6.09 -3.02 -7.61
CA ASP A 82 -5.86 -3.48 -6.25
C ASP A 82 -4.51 -2.96 -5.76
N PHE A 83 -4.51 -2.41 -4.54
CA PHE A 83 -3.31 -2.08 -3.78
C PHE A 83 -3.10 -3.09 -2.66
N THR A 84 -1.85 -3.27 -2.26
CA THR A 84 -1.47 -4.14 -1.14
C THR A 84 -0.73 -3.35 -0.06
N ALA A 85 -0.69 -3.91 1.15
CA ALA A 85 0.10 -3.31 2.21
C ALA A 85 1.60 -3.44 1.93
N ASN A 86 2.30 -2.31 1.98
CA ASN A 86 3.75 -2.28 1.78
C ASN A 86 4.49 -2.86 2.99
N ALA A 87 5.66 -3.44 2.74
CA ALA A 87 6.53 -3.91 3.80
C ALA A 87 6.95 -2.75 4.71
N PRO A 88 6.94 -2.92 6.04
CA PRO A 88 7.51 -1.94 6.95
C PRO A 88 8.97 -1.66 6.64
N ALA A 89 9.41 -0.41 6.84
CA ALA A 89 10.82 -0.07 6.74
C ALA A 89 11.67 -0.84 7.76
N ALA A 90 12.96 -0.95 7.50
CA ALA A 90 13.89 -1.67 8.36
C ALA A 90 13.90 -1.05 9.78
N PRO A 91 13.84 -1.86 10.85
CA PRO A 91 13.78 -1.35 12.20
C PRO A 91 15.13 -0.75 12.62
N ASN A 92 15.10 0.32 13.41
CA ASN A 92 16.31 0.91 13.97
C ASN A 92 16.75 0.13 15.22
N VAL A 93 17.54 -0.92 15.01
CA VAL A 93 18.10 -1.75 16.08
C VAL A 93 19.63 -1.76 16.03
N THR A 94 20.25 -1.88 17.20
CA THR A 94 21.72 -1.92 17.35
C THR A 94 22.13 -2.98 18.36
N ALA A 95 23.41 -3.37 18.36
CA ALA A 95 23.96 -4.27 19.35
C ALA A 95 24.34 -3.52 20.63
N ASP A 96 24.04 -4.13 21.77
CA ASP A 96 24.76 -3.93 23.02
C ASP A 96 25.65 -5.16 23.25
N ASP A 97 26.91 -5.05 22.82
CA ASP A 97 27.92 -6.13 22.96
C ASP A 97 28.28 -6.44 24.43
N GLU A 98 28.09 -5.49 25.37
CA GLU A 98 28.41 -5.76 26.78
C GLU A 98 27.40 -6.72 27.40
N ASN A 99 26.13 -6.58 27.03
CA ASN A 99 25.04 -7.40 27.54
C ASN A 99 24.58 -8.49 26.56
N ASN A 100 25.17 -8.56 25.35
CA ASN A 100 24.80 -9.45 24.25
C ASN A 100 23.32 -9.34 23.85
N VAL A 101 22.73 -8.14 23.86
CA VAL A 101 21.30 -7.94 23.52
C VAL A 101 21.10 -6.93 22.39
N LEU A 102 19.94 -6.98 21.75
CA LEU A 102 19.49 -5.96 20.80
C LEU A 102 18.91 -4.75 21.53
N VAL A 103 19.35 -3.55 21.17
CA VAL A 103 18.76 -2.28 21.62
C VAL A 103 17.79 -1.78 20.55
N GLY A 104 16.56 -1.48 20.96
CA GLY A 104 15.50 -0.97 20.08
C GLY A 104 14.59 -2.04 19.48
N ALA A 105 14.82 -3.32 19.77
CA ALA A 105 13.93 -4.40 19.38
C ALA A 105 12.69 -4.47 20.30
N ASP A 106 11.54 -4.82 19.73
CA ASP A 106 10.25 -4.94 20.43
C ASP A 106 9.46 -6.17 19.93
N ALA A 107 8.31 -6.46 20.56
CA ALA A 107 7.49 -7.64 20.26
C ALA A 107 6.84 -7.65 18.86
N THR A 108 6.92 -6.56 18.08
CA THR A 108 6.49 -6.55 16.66
C THR A 108 7.57 -7.10 15.73
N MET A 109 8.79 -7.26 16.22
CA MET A 109 9.94 -7.69 15.45
C MET A 109 10.21 -9.19 15.57
N GLU A 110 10.93 -9.71 14.57
CA GLU A 110 11.53 -11.03 14.59
C GLU A 110 13.00 -10.93 14.19
N TYR A 111 13.78 -11.91 14.63
CA TYR A 111 15.21 -11.97 14.36
C TYR A 111 15.61 -13.33 13.76
N SER A 112 16.75 -13.33 13.07
CA SER A 112 17.35 -14.51 12.47
C SER A 112 18.86 -14.51 12.71
N THR A 113 19.41 -15.66 13.08
CA THR A 113 20.86 -15.89 13.24
C THR A 113 21.42 -16.85 12.17
N ASP A 114 20.59 -17.28 11.23
CA ASP A 114 20.94 -18.26 10.19
C ASP A 114 20.89 -17.68 8.78
N GLY A 115 21.03 -16.36 8.66
CA GLY A 115 21.03 -15.65 7.38
C GLY A 115 19.63 -15.47 6.79
N GLY A 116 18.59 -15.43 7.62
CA GLY A 116 17.20 -15.21 7.19
C GLY A 116 16.47 -16.47 6.74
N GLN A 117 17.01 -17.67 7.01
CA GLN A 117 16.36 -18.94 6.68
C GLN A 117 15.22 -19.24 7.64
N THR A 118 15.42 -18.97 8.94
CA THR A 118 14.38 -19.03 9.97
C THR A 118 14.33 -17.74 10.77
N TRP A 119 13.14 -17.42 11.25
CA TRP A 119 12.86 -16.20 12.02
C TRP A 119 12.18 -16.56 13.34
N VAL A 120 12.60 -15.88 14.39
CA VAL A 120 12.12 -16.06 15.77
C VAL A 120 11.54 -14.74 16.25
N ALA A 121 10.32 -14.77 16.76
CA ALA A 121 9.69 -13.59 17.35
C ALA A 121 10.54 -13.04 18.51
N TYR A 122 10.69 -11.73 18.58
CA TYR A 122 11.38 -11.09 19.69
C TYR A 122 10.49 -11.08 20.94
N ASP A 123 10.97 -11.67 22.03
CA ASP A 123 10.25 -11.78 23.30
C ASP A 123 10.81 -10.75 24.29
N GLU A 124 10.08 -9.66 24.52
CA GLU A 124 10.47 -8.61 25.47
C GLU A 124 10.46 -9.09 26.94
N GLN A 125 9.72 -10.16 27.25
CA GLN A 125 9.70 -10.75 28.59
C GLN A 125 10.84 -11.76 28.80
N ASN A 126 11.38 -12.32 27.71
CA ASN A 126 12.53 -13.22 27.71
C ASN A 126 13.55 -12.75 26.65
N VAL A 127 14.15 -11.59 26.91
CA VAL A 127 15.08 -10.93 25.97
C VAL A 127 16.16 -11.90 25.50
N PRO A 128 16.26 -12.17 24.18
CA PRO A 128 17.27 -13.08 23.64
C PRO A 128 18.66 -12.49 23.78
N THR A 129 19.64 -13.36 24.03
CA THR A 129 21.07 -12.99 24.04
C THR A 129 21.80 -13.61 22.86
N PHE A 130 22.77 -12.88 22.32
CA PHE A 130 23.53 -13.22 21.11
C PHE A 130 25.03 -13.23 21.43
N GLU A 131 25.53 -14.38 21.89
CA GLU A 131 26.94 -14.53 22.27
C GLU A 131 27.84 -14.83 21.07
N GLY A 132 29.09 -14.37 21.14
CA GLY A 132 30.11 -14.61 20.13
C GLY A 132 29.98 -13.72 18.91
N ASN A 133 30.81 -14.03 17.91
CA ASN A 133 30.75 -13.36 16.62
C ASN A 133 29.55 -13.86 15.82
N VAL A 134 28.44 -13.11 15.84
CA VAL A 134 27.20 -13.45 15.12
C VAL A 134 26.58 -12.21 14.50
N THR A 135 26.12 -12.36 13.25
CA THR A 135 25.26 -11.36 12.60
C THR A 135 23.81 -11.75 12.84
N VAL A 136 23.05 -10.87 13.48
CA VAL A 136 21.62 -11.00 13.73
C VAL A 136 20.88 -10.13 12.73
N GLN A 137 20.05 -10.74 11.88
CA GLN A 137 19.11 -10.03 11.03
C GLN A 137 17.83 -9.77 11.81
N VAL A 138 17.29 -8.56 11.74
CA VAL A 138 16.08 -8.15 12.46
C VAL A 138 15.14 -7.43 11.50
N ARG A 139 13.85 -7.73 11.56
CA ARG A 139 12.81 -7.05 10.79
C ARG A 139 11.51 -6.99 11.56
N VAL A 140 10.58 -6.13 11.15
CA VAL A 140 9.19 -6.20 11.61
C VAL A 140 8.56 -7.49 11.05
N ALA A 141 7.92 -8.27 11.91
CA ALA A 141 7.30 -9.53 11.51
C ALA A 141 6.12 -9.29 10.57
N ALA A 142 5.89 -10.24 9.65
CA ALA A 142 4.69 -10.22 8.83
C ALA A 142 3.43 -10.35 9.69
N THR A 143 2.35 -9.70 9.27
CA THR A 143 1.00 -9.96 9.79
C THR A 143 0.21 -10.78 8.78
N GLN A 144 -1.09 -11.00 9.02
CA GLN A 144 -1.96 -11.59 8.01
C GLN A 144 -2.05 -10.72 6.74
N ASP A 145 -2.00 -9.41 6.92
CA ASP A 145 -2.33 -8.42 5.88
C ASP A 145 -1.12 -7.62 5.39
N THR A 146 0.00 -7.70 6.11
CA THR A 146 1.22 -6.93 5.82
C THR A 146 2.41 -7.88 5.67
N PRO A 147 3.19 -7.80 4.59
CA PRO A 147 4.40 -8.59 4.43
C PRO A 147 5.44 -8.22 5.50
N ALA A 148 6.41 -9.10 5.71
CA ALA A 148 7.51 -8.82 6.63
C ALA A 148 8.31 -7.59 6.17
N GLY A 149 8.84 -6.83 7.13
CA GLY A 149 9.58 -5.62 6.87
C GLY A 149 10.94 -5.86 6.21
N GLU A 150 11.55 -4.77 5.79
CA GLU A 150 12.95 -4.75 5.41
C GLU A 150 13.86 -5.15 6.59
N VAL A 151 15.06 -5.63 6.28
CA VAL A 151 15.98 -6.22 7.25
C VAL A 151 17.05 -5.24 7.67
N THR A 152 17.27 -5.12 8.98
CA THR A 152 18.48 -4.55 9.58
C THR A 152 19.41 -5.69 9.99
N ALA A 153 20.68 -5.61 9.58
CA ALA A 153 21.73 -6.54 10.04
C ALA A 153 22.52 -5.90 11.19
N VAL A 154 22.66 -6.63 12.28
CA VAL A 154 23.35 -6.21 13.50
C VAL A 154 24.46 -7.21 13.81
N ASP A 155 25.70 -6.75 13.90
CA ASP A 155 26.85 -7.59 14.21
C ASP A 155 27.17 -7.53 15.70
N PHE A 156 27.24 -8.69 16.34
CA PHE A 156 27.80 -8.89 17.67
C PHE A 156 29.23 -9.40 17.57
N THR A 157 30.10 -8.97 18.47
CA THR A 157 31.54 -9.26 18.45
C THR A 157 32.13 -9.80 19.75
N GLY A 158 31.29 -9.95 20.79
CA GLY A 158 31.66 -10.25 22.19
C GLY A 158 31.70 -11.73 22.58
#